data_AF-A0A537E5E7-F1
#
_entry.id   AF-A0A537E5E7-F1
#
_cell.length_a   1.000
_cell.length_b   1.000
_cell.length_c   1.000
_cell.angle_alpha   90.00
_cell.angle_beta   90.00
_cell.angle_gamma   90.00
#
_symmetry.space_group_name_H-M   'P 1'
#
loop_
_entity.id
_entity.type
_entity.pdbx_description
1 polymer ?
#
loop_
_entity_poly.entity_id
_entity_poly.type
_entity_poly.pdbx_seq_one_letter_code
_entity_poly.pdbx_strand_id
1 'polypeptide(L)'
;MATLLMVVIVVAASVMVFVYATGLFGALTRAPSYQKEALGLEFSGFGPINANSNVTLYLRNTGTVPVTLASYFVKDASGNQYARTPWANQPTLAPTTGGWSQILISSICGCPYTGTAFTFQTGQSYTITLISSLGTQFSFSVVRYS
;
A
#
# COMPACT_ATOMS: atom_id res chain seq x y z
N MET A 1 45.67 37.22 29.30
CA MET A 1 45.69 35.75 29.48
C MET A 1 44.29 35.14 29.54
N ALA A 2 43.32 35.75 30.25
CA ALA A 2 41.93 35.26 30.28
C ALA A 2 41.19 35.29 28.93
N THR A 3 41.45 36.29 28.09
CA THR A 3 40.80 36.44 26.76
C THR A 3 41.18 35.35 25.77
N LEU A 4 42.44 34.92 25.78
CA LEU A 4 42.96 33.89 24.89
C LEU A 4 42.35 32.53 25.24
N LEU A 5 42.21 32.25 26.54
CA LEU A 5 41.56 31.04 27.05
C LEU A 5 40.05 31.03 26.71
N MET A 6 39.38 32.17 26.84
CA MET A 6 37.97 32.34 26.46
C MET A 6 37.74 32.09 24.96
N VAL A 7 38.62 32.57 24.08
CA VAL A 7 38.49 32.36 22.64
C VAL A 7 38.62 30.87 22.29
N VAL A 8 39.59 30.18 22.88
CA VAL A 8 39.84 28.75 22.59
C VAL A 8 38.63 27.89 22.97
N ILE A 9 38.02 28.11 24.14
CA ILE A 9 36.84 27.34 24.55
C ILE A 9 35.63 27.59 23.66
N VAL A 10 35.43 28.84 23.19
CA VAL A 10 34.32 29.19 22.29
C VAL A 10 34.48 28.51 20.94
N VAL A 11 35.70 28.48 20.40
CA VAL A 11 36.00 27.81 19.12
C VAL A 11 35.81 26.29 19.25
N ALA A 12 36.27 25.68 20.34
CA ALA A 12 36.09 24.25 20.55
C ALA A 12 34.60 23.86 20.67
N ALA A 13 33.81 24.65 21.42
CA ALA A 13 32.38 24.42 21.58
C ALA A 13 31.61 24.63 20.27
N SER A 14 31.95 25.67 19.49
CA SER A 14 31.26 25.94 18.23
C SER A 14 31.51 24.85 17.18
N VAL A 15 32.72 24.32 17.10
CA VAL A 15 33.06 23.21 16.19
C VAL A 15 32.30 21.94 16.57
N MET A 16 32.21 21.59 17.85
CA MET A 16 31.43 20.43 18.30
C MET A 16 29.94 20.57 17.95
N VAL A 17 29.35 21.76 18.17
CA VAL A 17 27.95 22.04 17.83
C VAL A 17 27.74 22.00 16.31
N PHE A 18 28.68 22.52 15.52
CA PHE A 18 28.61 22.48 14.06
C PHE A 18 28.67 21.05 13.51
N VAL A 19 29.58 20.21 14.03
CA VAL A 19 29.69 18.79 13.64
C VAL A 19 28.44 18.02 14.06
N TYR A 20 27.90 18.27 15.25
CA TYR A 20 26.65 17.65 15.70
C TYR A 20 25.46 18.06 14.83
N ALA A 21 25.31 19.36 14.54
CA ALA A 21 24.23 19.86 13.69
C ALA A 21 24.33 19.27 12.27
N THR A 22 25.51 19.28 11.65
CA THR A 22 25.70 18.72 10.30
C THR A 22 25.49 17.21 10.26
N GLY A 23 25.91 16.46 11.29
CA GLY A 23 25.63 15.04 11.43
C GLY A 23 24.14 14.72 11.59
N LEU A 24 23.44 15.49 12.42
CA LEU A 24 21.99 15.34 12.64
C LEU A 24 21.19 15.68 11.39
N PHE A 25 21.48 16.80 10.73
CA PHE A 25 20.82 17.17 9.47
C PHE A 25 21.12 16.16 8.36
N GLY A 26 22.34 15.62 8.28
CA GLY A 26 22.67 14.53 7.36
C GLY A 26 21.85 13.25 7.63
N ALA A 27 21.65 12.92 8.91
CA ALA A 27 20.83 11.77 9.30
C ALA A 27 19.32 11.98 9.02
N LEU A 28 18.82 13.21 9.18
CA LEU A 28 17.42 13.56 8.95
C LEU A 28 17.08 13.78 7.48
N THR A 29 18.04 14.19 6.65
CA THR A 29 17.86 14.36 5.20
C THR A 29 18.02 13.04 4.43
N ARG A 30 18.69 12.04 5.00
CA ARG A 30 18.71 10.70 4.45
C ARG A 30 17.37 10.03 4.74
N ALA A 31 16.53 9.88 3.71
CA ALA A 31 15.33 9.07 3.83
C ALA A 31 15.73 7.69 4.37
N PRO A 32 15.23 7.27 5.55
CA PRO A 32 15.57 5.97 6.09
C PRO A 32 15.13 4.91 5.08
N SER A 33 16.04 3.98 4.76
CA SER A 33 15.80 2.87 3.85
C SER A 33 14.94 1.82 4.56
N TYR A 34 13.73 2.20 4.97
CA TYR A 34 12.80 1.23 5.50
C TYR A 34 12.38 0.30 4.37
N GLN A 35 12.34 -1.00 4.69
CA GLN A 35 11.62 -1.98 3.91
C GLN A 35 10.17 -1.49 3.76
N LYS A 36 9.85 -0.94 2.59
CA LYS A 36 8.58 -0.27 2.34
C LYS A 36 7.78 -1.14 1.40
N GLU A 37 6.65 -1.64 1.87
CA GLU A 37 5.61 -2.16 1.00
C GLU A 37 4.96 -0.98 0.27
N ALA A 38 4.99 -0.98 -1.05
CA ALA A 38 4.28 0.00 -1.85
C ALA A 38 3.66 -0.69 -3.06
N LEU A 39 2.36 -0.47 -3.24
CA LEU A 39 1.59 -1.09 -4.29
C LEU A 39 0.86 -0.03 -5.09
N GLY A 40 1.02 -0.07 -6.41
CA GLY A 40 0.32 0.78 -7.35
C GLY A 40 -0.65 -0.04 -8.20
N LEU A 41 -1.82 0.52 -8.48
CA LEU A 41 -2.73 -0.01 -9.49
C LEU A 41 -2.29 0.51 -10.86
N GLU A 42 -1.99 -0.40 -11.79
CA GLU A 42 -1.67 -0.06 -13.18
C GLU A 42 -2.92 -0.08 -14.05
N PHE A 43 -3.77 -1.10 -13.86
CA PHE A 43 -4.99 -1.28 -14.62
C PHE A 43 -6.01 -2.08 -13.81
N SER A 44 -7.29 -1.82 -14.04
CA SER A 44 -8.39 -2.61 -13.50
C SER A 44 -9.34 -2.98 -14.63
N GLY A 45 -9.67 -4.27 -14.76
CA GLY A 45 -10.58 -4.77 -15.77
C GLY A 45 -11.62 -5.71 -15.19
N PHE A 46 -12.88 -5.54 -15.62
CA PHE A 46 -13.95 -6.49 -15.35
C PHE A 46 -13.96 -7.45 -16.54
N GLY A 47 -13.40 -8.66 -16.35
CA GLY A 47 -13.17 -9.62 -17.45
C GLY A 47 -14.47 -10.09 -18.12
N PRO A 48 -14.40 -10.72 -19.31
CA PRO A 48 -15.58 -11.16 -20.06
C PRO A 48 -16.39 -12.26 -19.35
N ILE A 49 -15.75 -12.99 -18.42
CA ILE A 49 -16.38 -14.04 -17.63
C ILE A 49 -16.67 -13.50 -16.23
N ASN A 50 -17.94 -13.53 -15.82
CA ASN A 50 -18.41 -13.09 -14.51
C ASN A 50 -18.09 -11.60 -14.19
N ALA A 51 -18.17 -10.70 -15.18
CA ALA A 51 -17.91 -9.26 -15.02
C ALA A 51 -18.69 -8.60 -13.86
N ASN A 52 -19.85 -9.16 -13.51
CA ASN A 52 -20.71 -8.67 -12.45
C ASN A 52 -20.23 -9.09 -11.05
N SER A 53 -19.31 -10.04 -10.93
CA SER A 53 -18.83 -10.56 -9.65
C SER A 53 -17.31 -10.70 -9.58
N ASN A 54 -16.59 -10.33 -10.64
CA ASN A 54 -15.16 -10.52 -10.77
C ASN A 54 -14.50 -9.25 -11.31
N VAL A 55 -13.44 -8.81 -10.65
CA VAL A 55 -12.58 -7.73 -11.10
C VAL A 55 -11.13 -8.16 -11.02
N THR A 56 -10.41 -7.98 -12.12
CA THR A 56 -8.98 -8.26 -12.20
C THR A 56 -8.22 -6.95 -12.03
N LEU A 57 -7.38 -6.88 -11.01
CA LEU A 57 -6.49 -5.75 -10.75
C LEU A 57 -5.07 -6.11 -11.19
N TYR A 58 -4.47 -5.26 -11.99
CA TYR A 58 -3.05 -5.31 -12.33
C TYR A 58 -2.32 -4.37 -11.39
N LEU A 59 -1.52 -4.97 -10.51
CA LEU A 59 -0.87 -4.32 -9.40
C LEU A 59 0.64 -4.41 -9.60
N ARG A 60 1.34 -3.29 -9.43
CA ARG A 60 2.79 -3.24 -9.45
C ARG A 60 3.32 -2.94 -8.07
N ASN A 61 4.26 -3.77 -7.62
CA ASN A 61 5.01 -3.49 -6.42
C ASN A 61 6.08 -2.45 -6.72
N THR A 62 5.86 -1.22 -6.23
CA THR A 62 6.81 -0.10 -6.32
C THR A 62 7.66 0.03 -5.06
N GLY A 63 7.51 -0.91 -4.14
CA GLY A 63 8.25 -0.99 -2.88
C GLY A 63 9.59 -1.69 -3.01
N THR A 64 10.27 -1.80 -1.87
CA THR A 64 11.58 -2.46 -1.74
C THR A 64 11.48 -3.89 -1.21
N VAL A 65 10.28 -4.31 -0.80
CA VAL A 65 10.00 -5.65 -0.25
C VAL A 65 8.82 -6.31 -0.95
N PRO A 66 8.79 -7.66 -1.03
CA PRO A 66 7.66 -8.38 -1.59
C PRO A 66 6.39 -8.10 -0.79
N VAL A 67 5.28 -7.89 -1.49
CA VAL A 67 3.95 -7.66 -0.90
C VAL A 67 3.13 -8.93 -1.06
N THR A 68 2.84 -9.59 0.06
CA THR A 68 1.92 -10.74 0.10
C THR A 68 0.55 -10.25 0.55
N LEU A 69 -0.47 -10.38 -0.29
CA LEU A 69 -1.84 -9.98 0.08
C LEU A 69 -2.46 -11.03 1.00
N ALA A 70 -3.25 -10.64 1.99
CA ALA A 70 -3.86 -11.56 2.95
C ALA A 70 -5.39 -11.47 2.97
N SER A 71 -5.92 -10.28 2.71
CA SER A 71 -7.36 -10.04 2.64
C SER A 71 -7.69 -8.89 1.72
N TYR A 72 -8.94 -8.83 1.30
CA TYR A 72 -9.45 -7.68 0.58
C TYR A 72 -10.88 -7.35 0.99
N PHE A 73 -11.22 -6.09 0.77
CA PHE A 73 -12.51 -5.52 1.02
C PHE A 73 -12.92 -4.75 -0.24
N VAL A 74 -14.19 -4.86 -0.62
CA VAL A 74 -14.76 -4.13 -1.74
C VAL A 74 -15.97 -3.39 -1.21
N LYS A 75 -16.02 -2.08 -1.44
CA LYS A 75 -17.13 -1.23 -1.03
C LYS A 75 -17.74 -0.55 -2.26
N ASP A 76 -19.06 -0.55 -2.35
CA ASP A 76 -19.77 0.21 -3.37
C ASP A 76 -20.06 1.66 -2.93
N ALA A 77 -20.56 2.49 -3.85
CA ALA A 77 -20.96 3.86 -3.56
C ALA A 77 -22.19 3.96 -2.61
N SER A 78 -23.00 2.90 -2.52
CA SER A 78 -24.19 2.81 -1.66
C SER A 78 -23.88 2.40 -0.22
N GLY A 79 -22.63 2.05 0.09
CA GLY A 79 -22.17 1.65 1.42
C GLY A 79 -22.16 0.14 1.67
N ASN A 80 -22.56 -0.68 0.70
CA ASN A 80 -22.44 -2.14 0.82
C ASN A 80 -20.97 -2.53 0.79
N GLN A 81 -20.59 -3.46 1.65
CA GLN A 81 -19.23 -3.93 1.78
C GLN A 81 -19.17 -5.44 1.71
N TYR A 82 -18.27 -5.94 0.89
CA TYR A 82 -17.88 -7.33 0.80
C TYR A 82 -16.45 -7.47 1.32
N ALA A 83 -16.23 -8.45 2.19
CA ALA A 83 -14.93 -8.70 2.80
C ALA A 83 -14.56 -10.18 2.65
N ARG A 84 -13.31 -10.43 2.22
CA ARG A 84 -12.76 -11.79 2.14
C ARG A 84 -11.53 -11.91 3.02
N THR A 85 -11.72 -12.62 4.13
CA THR A 85 -10.73 -12.87 5.18
C THR A 85 -10.92 -14.31 5.70
N PRO A 86 -9.94 -15.23 5.53
CA PRO A 86 -8.70 -15.08 4.77
C PRO A 86 -8.92 -15.20 3.26
N TRP A 87 -8.13 -14.48 2.48
CA TRP A 87 -8.09 -14.67 1.04
C TRP A 87 -7.17 -15.85 0.69
N ALA A 88 -7.75 -17.01 0.37
CA ALA A 88 -7.00 -18.19 -0.09
C ALA A 88 -6.42 -18.01 -1.51
N ASN A 89 -5.24 -18.58 -1.76
CA ASN A 89 -4.46 -18.47 -3.00
C ASN A 89 -4.08 -17.03 -3.36
N GLN A 90 -3.65 -16.29 -2.34
CA GLN A 90 -3.20 -14.92 -2.46
C GLN A 90 -1.95 -14.78 -3.36
N PRO A 91 -1.89 -13.75 -4.22
CA PRO A 91 -0.69 -13.44 -4.97
C PRO A 91 0.37 -12.81 -4.05
N THR A 92 1.63 -13.18 -4.29
CA THR A 92 2.80 -12.50 -3.73
C THR A 92 3.48 -11.73 -4.85
N LEU A 93 3.61 -10.42 -4.68
CA LEU A 93 4.18 -9.53 -5.68
C LEU A 93 5.61 -9.19 -5.28
N ALA A 94 6.60 -9.68 -6.03
CA ALA A 94 8.00 -9.37 -5.79
C ALA A 94 8.30 -7.89 -6.05
N PRO A 95 9.32 -7.29 -5.41
CA PRO A 95 9.71 -5.90 -5.68
C PRO A 95 9.92 -5.65 -7.17
N THR A 96 9.55 -4.45 -7.63
CA THR A 96 9.67 -3.97 -9.02
C THR A 96 8.96 -4.80 -10.10
N THR A 97 8.27 -5.88 -9.73
CA THR A 97 7.49 -6.70 -10.66
C THR A 97 6.02 -6.28 -10.70
N GLY A 98 5.44 -6.34 -11.90
CA GLY A 98 4.01 -6.29 -12.10
C GLY A 98 3.40 -7.67 -11.91
N GLY A 99 2.24 -7.75 -11.27
CA GLY A 99 1.45 -8.96 -11.22
C GLY A 99 -0.04 -8.63 -11.23
N TRP A 100 -0.85 -9.66 -11.24
CA TRP A 100 -2.30 -9.51 -11.28
C TRP A 100 -2.93 -10.19 -10.08
N SER A 101 -4.03 -9.62 -9.64
CA SER A 101 -4.81 -10.03 -8.48
C SER A 101 -6.26 -10.08 -8.91
N GLN A 102 -6.85 -11.27 -8.82
CA GLN A 102 -8.26 -11.45 -9.16
C GLN A 102 -9.11 -11.33 -7.90
N ILE A 103 -10.00 -10.35 -7.89
CA ILE A 103 -10.90 -10.02 -6.77
C ILE A 103 -12.30 -10.48 -7.15
N LEU A 104 -12.84 -11.43 -6.37
CA LEU A 104 -14.12 -12.05 -6.64
C LEU A 104 -15.12 -11.70 -5.54
N ILE A 105 -16.15 -10.93 -5.88
CA ILE A 105 -17.29 -10.65 -5.02
C ILE A 105 -18.43 -11.63 -5.39
N SER A 106 -18.38 -12.85 -4.87
CA SER A 106 -19.48 -13.79 -5.11
C SER A 106 -19.70 -14.71 -3.92
N SER A 107 -20.97 -15.01 -3.66
CA SER A 107 -21.37 -16.12 -2.79
C SER A 107 -21.21 -17.48 -3.48
N ILE A 108 -20.92 -17.49 -4.79
CA ILE A 108 -20.92 -18.69 -5.65
C ILE A 108 -19.73 -19.60 -5.31
N CYS A 109 -18.62 -19.05 -4.83
CA CYS A 109 -17.43 -19.86 -4.54
C CYS A 109 -17.52 -20.68 -3.24
N GLY A 110 -18.59 -20.54 -2.43
CA GLY A 110 -18.72 -21.19 -1.13
C GLY A 110 -17.65 -20.77 -0.11
N CYS A 111 -16.89 -19.72 -0.41
CA CYS A 111 -15.81 -19.24 0.43
C CYS A 111 -16.36 -18.44 1.62
N PRO A 112 -15.67 -18.42 2.77
CA PRO A 112 -16.03 -17.52 3.86
C PRO A 112 -15.86 -16.07 3.40
N TYR A 113 -16.96 -15.32 3.44
CA TYR A 113 -16.99 -13.88 3.25
C TYR A 113 -17.81 -13.24 4.37
N THR A 114 -17.56 -11.97 4.64
CA THR A 114 -18.33 -11.15 5.57
C THR A 114 -18.90 -9.94 4.86
N GLY A 115 -20.08 -9.50 5.33
CA GLY A 115 -20.81 -8.38 4.74
C GLY A 115 -21.83 -8.79 3.67
N THR A 116 -22.24 -7.83 2.87
CA THR A 116 -23.29 -7.95 1.86
C THR A 116 -22.65 -8.20 0.50
N ALA A 117 -22.89 -9.37 -0.09
CA ALA A 117 -22.50 -9.62 -1.48
C ALA A 117 -23.34 -8.74 -2.40
N PHE A 118 -22.69 -8.06 -3.32
CA PHE A 118 -23.32 -7.25 -4.36
C PHE A 118 -22.68 -7.59 -5.71
N THR A 119 -23.27 -7.05 -6.78
CA THR A 119 -22.74 -7.21 -8.13
C THR A 119 -22.18 -5.89 -8.65
N PHE A 120 -21.05 -5.94 -9.35
CA PHE A 120 -20.51 -4.83 -10.10
C PHE A 120 -21.48 -4.43 -11.23
N GLN A 121 -21.82 -3.16 -11.29
CA GLN A 121 -22.70 -2.53 -12.27
C GLN A 121 -21.92 -1.52 -13.09
N THR A 122 -22.24 -1.43 -14.38
CA THR A 122 -21.65 -0.44 -15.30
C THR A 122 -22.03 0.97 -14.88
N GLY A 123 -21.09 1.90 -14.94
CA GLY A 123 -21.25 3.30 -14.55
C GLY A 123 -20.99 3.57 -13.06
N GLN A 124 -20.75 2.53 -12.25
CA GLN A 124 -20.53 2.66 -10.82
C GLN A 124 -19.05 2.54 -10.43
N SER A 125 -18.68 3.23 -9.35
CA SER A 125 -17.36 3.18 -8.74
C SER A 125 -17.34 2.26 -7.50
N TYR A 126 -16.20 1.60 -7.31
CA TYR A 126 -15.96 0.65 -6.24
C TYR A 126 -14.62 0.94 -5.59
N THR A 127 -14.59 0.96 -4.26
CA THR A 127 -13.35 1.09 -3.50
C THR A 127 -12.87 -0.29 -3.10
N ILE A 128 -11.70 -0.69 -3.59
CA ILE A 128 -11.06 -1.96 -3.25
C ILE A 128 -9.92 -1.67 -2.28
N THR A 129 -10.02 -2.25 -1.10
CA THR A 129 -9.00 -2.15 -0.06
C THR A 129 -8.34 -3.50 0.12
N LEU A 130 -7.05 -3.58 -0.17
CA LEU A 130 -6.21 -4.75 -0.01
C LEU A 130 -5.41 -4.62 1.29
N ILE A 131 -5.27 -5.70 2.04
CA ILE A 131 -4.42 -5.73 3.23
C ILE A 131 -3.33 -6.79 3.04
N SER A 132 -2.07 -6.39 3.24
CA SER A 132 -0.93 -7.30 3.20
C SER A 132 -0.84 -8.18 4.44
N SER A 133 -0.05 -9.24 4.37
CA SER A 133 0.27 -10.09 5.53
C SER A 133 0.93 -9.33 6.70
N LEU A 134 1.56 -8.18 6.40
CA LEU A 134 2.16 -7.30 7.40
C LEU A 134 1.17 -6.26 7.95
N GLY A 135 -0.08 -6.26 7.48
CA GLY A 135 -1.13 -5.33 7.91
C GLY A 135 -1.15 -4.00 7.17
N THR A 136 -0.30 -3.81 6.16
CA THR A 136 -0.31 -2.60 5.33
C THR A 136 -1.58 -2.58 4.48
N GLN A 137 -2.26 -1.43 4.46
CA GLN A 137 -3.49 -1.26 3.70
C GLN A 137 -3.24 -0.47 2.41
N PHE A 138 -3.74 -0.99 1.30
CA PHE A 138 -3.73 -0.33 0.00
C PHE A 138 -5.17 -0.14 -0.47
N SER A 139 -5.56 1.09 -0.81
CA SER A 139 -6.91 1.40 -1.27
C SER A 139 -6.88 1.94 -2.68
N PHE A 140 -7.73 1.38 -3.55
CA PHE A 140 -7.84 1.75 -4.94
C PHE A 140 -9.30 1.96 -5.32
N SER A 141 -9.57 3.03 -6.06
CA SER A 141 -10.89 3.27 -6.65
C SER A 141 -10.90 2.74 -8.07
N VAL A 142 -11.85 1.87 -8.39
CA VAL A 142 -12.05 1.30 -9.73
C VAL A 142 -13.46 1.61 -10.20
N VAL A 143 -13.60 1.91 -11.49
CA VAL A 143 -14.90 2.21 -12.11
C VAL A 143 -15.16 1.16 -13.17
N ARG A 144 -16.38 0.62 -13.19
CA ARG A 144 -16.78 -0.30 -14.27
C ARG A 144 -17.38 0.50 -15.41
N TYR A 145 -16.68 0.57 -16.54
CA TYR A 145 -17.15 1.29 -17.73
C TYR A 145 -17.97 0.41 -18.70
N SER A 146 -17.81 -0.91 -18.67
CA SER A 146 -18.51 -1.90 -19.53
C SER A 146 -18.70 -3.24 -18.83
#